data_AF-A0AAV8Y1I6-F1
#
_entry.id   AF-A0AAV8Y1I6-F1
#
_cell.length_a   1.000
_cell.length_b   1.000
_cell.length_c   1.000
_cell.angle_alpha   90.00
_cell.angle_beta   90.00
_cell.angle_gamma   90.00
#
_symmetry.space_group_name_H-M   'P 1'
#
loop_
_entity.id
_entity.type
_entity.pdbx_description
1 polymer ?
#
loop_
_entity_poly.entity_id
_entity_poly.type
_entity_poly.pdbx_seq_one_letter_code
_entity_poly.pdbx_strand_id
1 'polypeptide(L)'
;MLAFIVGHIHYVLAFGFKPLNLPVAAVLYFLATLVVIYLLPDLHDVFIVGVPIYILAITTMLWRAIARVQFFEDLWTWSKLCTCAGGILFTLSDLLIGIDRFKYSIEYSQVLVMSTYYAAQVGIAVSVVDAKAALELDKSKKKLN
;
A
#
# COMPACT_ATOMS: atom_id res chain seq x y z
N MET A 1 3.87 -2.80 14.69
CA MET A 1 3.89 -3.87 13.65
C MET A 1 2.57 -4.61 13.58
N LEU A 2 2.08 -5.28 14.63
CA LEU A 2 0.82 -6.06 14.56
C LEU A 2 -0.40 -5.25 14.11
N ALA A 3 -0.66 -4.09 14.72
CA ALA A 3 -1.78 -3.23 14.33
C ALA A 3 -1.67 -2.75 12.86
N PHE A 4 -0.45 -2.48 12.38
CA PHE A 4 -0.20 -2.09 11.00
C PHE A 4 -0.42 -3.26 10.02
N ILE A 5 -0.01 -4.48 10.38
CA ILE A 5 -0.30 -5.69 9.60
C ILE A 5 -1.80 -5.87 9.44
N VAL A 6 -2.56 -5.72 10.53
CA VAL A 6 -4.03 -5.78 10.48
C VAL A 6 -4.57 -4.71 9.53
N GLY A 7 -4.06 -3.47 9.58
CA GLY A 7 -4.42 -2.42 8.64
C GLY A 7 -4.14 -2.78 7.18
N HIS A 8 -2.94 -3.30 6.89
CA HIS A 8 -2.55 -3.75 5.53
C HIS A 8 -3.43 -4.87 5.02
N ILE A 9 -3.84 -5.82 5.88
CA ILE A 9 -4.80 -6.87 5.53
C ILE A 9 -6.14 -6.24 5.15
N HIS A 10 -6.65 -5.27 5.91
CA HIS A 10 -7.91 -4.58 5.56
C HIS A 10 -7.79 -3.84 4.21
N TYR A 11 -6.65 -3.20 3.93
CA TYR A 11 -6.40 -2.60 2.62
C TYR A 11 -6.38 -3.64 1.50
N VAL A 12 -5.69 -4.78 1.69
CA VAL A 12 -5.68 -5.89 0.72
C VAL A 12 -7.09 -6.39 0.44
N LEU A 13 -7.90 -6.58 1.48
CA LEU A 13 -9.30 -7.01 1.37
C LEU A 13 -10.14 -5.97 0.61
N ALA A 14 -9.97 -4.68 0.92
CA ALA A 14 -10.66 -3.58 0.23
C ALA A 14 -10.20 -3.42 -1.23
N PHE A 15 -8.93 -3.73 -1.52
CA PHE A 15 -8.36 -3.67 -2.86
C PHE A 15 -8.83 -4.82 -3.74
N GLY A 16 -9.16 -5.96 -3.13
CA GLY A 16 -9.64 -7.15 -3.82
C GLY A 16 -8.55 -7.80 -4.66
N PHE A 17 -8.78 -9.02 -5.14
CA PHE A 17 -7.77 -9.82 -5.85
C PHE A 17 -7.88 -9.78 -7.37
N LYS A 18 -8.91 -9.15 -7.93
CA LYS A 18 -9.10 -9.07 -9.39
C LYS A 18 -8.74 -7.66 -9.91
N PRO A 19 -8.00 -7.53 -11.03
CA PRO A 19 -7.25 -8.59 -11.73
C PRO A 19 -6.00 -9.03 -10.95
N LEU A 20 -5.52 -10.25 -11.22
CA LEU A 20 -4.27 -10.80 -10.69
C LEU A 20 -3.11 -10.41 -11.62
N ASN A 21 -2.58 -9.19 -11.48
CA ASN A 21 -1.43 -8.74 -12.28
C ASN A 21 -0.13 -9.35 -11.71
N LEU A 22 0.14 -10.62 -12.06
CA LEU A 22 1.30 -11.39 -11.57
C LEU A 22 2.66 -10.79 -11.97
N PRO A 23 2.86 -10.21 -13.18
CA PRO A 23 4.12 -9.54 -13.51
C PRO A 23 4.48 -8.41 -12.53
N VAL A 24 3.50 -7.59 -12.14
CA VAL A 24 3.72 -6.54 -11.13
C VAL A 24 4.05 -7.15 -9.78
N ALA A 25 3.38 -8.25 -9.40
CA ALA A 25 3.69 -8.96 -8.17
C ALA A 25 5.16 -9.40 -8.16
N ALA A 26 5.63 -10.04 -9.23
CA ALA A 26 6.99 -10.55 -9.34
C ALA A 26 8.03 -9.43 -9.15
N VAL A 27 7.84 -8.28 -9.81
CA VAL A 27 8.73 -7.12 -9.65
C VAL A 27 8.72 -6.61 -8.21
N LEU A 28 7.55 -6.45 -7.60
CA LEU A 28 7.45 -5.92 -6.24
C LEU A 28 8.01 -6.88 -5.18
N TYR A 29 7.76 -8.18 -5.30
CA TYR A 29 8.33 -9.18 -4.39
C TYR A 29 9.83 -9.35 -4.58
N PHE A 30 10.34 -9.20 -5.80
CA PHE A 30 11.78 -9.14 -6.04
C PHE A 30 12.41 -7.95 -5.31
N LEU A 31 11.85 -6.74 -5.49
CA LEU A 31 12.32 -5.55 -4.77
C LEU A 31 12.19 -5.69 -3.25
N ALA A 32 11.09 -6.26 -2.75
CA ALA A 32 10.88 -6.53 -1.34
C ALA A 32 11.93 -7.49 -0.77
N THR A 33 12.32 -8.51 -1.56
CA THR A 33 13.39 -9.45 -1.18
C THR A 33 14.73 -8.73 -1.05
N LEU A 34 15.06 -7.81 -1.96
CA LEU A 34 16.27 -6.99 -1.86
C LEU A 34 16.26 -6.13 -0.58
N VAL A 35 15.11 -5.53 -0.23
CA VAL A 35 14.96 -4.75 1.01
C VAL A 35 15.15 -5.65 2.25
N VAL A 36 14.58 -6.85 2.25
CA VAL A 36 14.77 -7.82 3.34
C VAL A 36 16.25 -8.18 3.47
N ILE A 37 16.92 -8.57 2.38
CA ILE A 37 18.36 -8.91 2.38
C ILE A 37 19.20 -7.74 2.89
N TYR A 38 18.84 -6.51 2.51
CA TYR A 38 19.54 -5.31 2.96
C TYR A 38 19.39 -5.07 4.47
N LEU A 39 18.18 -5.25 5.02
CA LEU A 39 17.90 -5.00 6.45
C LEU A 39 18.32 -6.16 7.37
N LEU A 40 18.25 -7.41 6.89
CA LEU A 40 18.45 -8.63 7.69
C LEU A 40 19.71 -8.64 8.57
N PRO A 41 20.89 -8.18 8.11
CA PRO A 41 22.13 -8.22 8.91
C PRO A 41 22.07 -7.41 10.22
N ASP A 42 21.20 -6.41 10.29
CA ASP A 42 21.11 -5.47 11.41
C ASP A 42 19.81 -5.66 12.23
N LEU A 43 19.04 -6.70 11.92
CA LEU A 43 17.86 -7.07 12.70
C LEU A 43 18.26 -7.93 13.91
N HIS A 44 17.64 -7.63 15.05
CA HIS A 44 17.84 -8.38 16.30
C HIS A 44 16.52 -8.95 16.83
N ASP A 45 16.61 -10.06 17.58
CA ASP A 45 15.49 -10.70 18.28
C ASP A 45 14.26 -10.99 17.39
N VAL A 46 13.08 -10.61 17.87
CA VAL A 46 11.78 -10.80 17.21
C VAL A 46 11.69 -10.11 15.85
N PHE A 47 12.53 -9.10 15.58
CA PHE A 47 12.50 -8.36 14.32
C PHE A 47 13.05 -9.16 13.14
N ILE A 48 13.91 -10.16 13.38
CA ILE A 48 14.45 -11.04 12.32
C ILE A 48 13.32 -11.76 11.58
N VAL A 49 12.26 -12.15 12.28
CA VAL A 49 11.07 -12.79 11.70
C VAL A 49 9.96 -11.78 11.44
N GLY A 50 9.77 -10.82 12.34
CA GLY A 50 8.70 -9.83 12.25
C GLY A 50 8.81 -8.91 11.04
N VAL A 51 10.02 -8.46 10.69
CA VAL A 51 10.24 -7.51 9.58
C VAL A 51 9.98 -8.16 8.21
N PRO A 52 10.48 -9.38 7.90
CA PRO A 52 10.11 -10.07 6.66
C PRO A 52 8.60 -10.30 6.53
N ILE A 53 7.92 -10.75 7.58
CA ILE A 53 6.45 -10.94 7.56
C ILE A 53 5.73 -9.62 7.29
N TYR A 54 6.19 -8.55 7.92
CA TYR A 54 5.66 -7.21 7.70
C TYR A 54 5.83 -6.74 6.25
N ILE A 55 7.04 -6.90 5.71
CA ILE A 55 7.38 -6.54 4.33
C ILE A 55 6.48 -7.31 3.36
N LEU A 56 6.24 -8.61 3.59
CA LEU A 56 5.30 -9.37 2.76
C LEU A 56 3.88 -8.79 2.79
N ALA A 57 3.38 -8.40 3.96
CA ALA A 57 2.04 -7.83 4.10
C ALA A 57 1.90 -6.50 3.35
N ILE A 58 2.84 -5.57 3.53
CA ILE A 58 2.82 -4.27 2.86
C ILE A 58 3.08 -4.38 1.35
N THR A 59 3.97 -5.28 0.92
CA THR A 59 4.20 -5.56 -0.50
C THR A 59 2.94 -6.14 -1.15
N THR A 60 2.20 -7.00 -0.45
CA THR A 60 0.89 -7.49 -0.92
C THR A 60 -0.09 -6.34 -1.10
N MET A 61 -0.16 -5.42 -0.13
CA MET A 61 -1.01 -4.22 -0.20
C MET A 61 -0.64 -3.34 -1.41
N LEU A 62 0.65 -3.04 -1.60
CA LEU A 62 1.14 -2.27 -2.73
C LEU A 62 0.85 -2.96 -4.07
N TRP A 63 1.07 -4.27 -4.15
CA TRP A 63 0.73 -5.05 -5.34
C TRP A 63 -0.74 -4.94 -5.67
N ARG A 64 -1.63 -5.08 -4.68
CA ARG A 64 -3.07 -4.96 -4.89
C ARG A 64 -3.49 -3.54 -5.27
N ALA A 65 -2.85 -2.52 -4.71
CA ALA A 65 -3.06 -1.12 -5.08
C ALA A 65 -2.74 -0.86 -6.56
N ILE A 66 -1.61 -1.38 -7.05
CA ILE A 66 -1.16 -1.20 -8.43
C ILE A 66 -1.95 -2.09 -9.39
N ALA A 67 -2.20 -3.37 -9.04
CA ALA A 67 -2.91 -4.32 -9.89
C ALA A 67 -4.35 -3.90 -10.18
N ARG A 68 -4.98 -3.12 -9.29
CA ARG A 68 -6.31 -2.55 -9.49
C ARG A 68 -6.35 -1.47 -10.59
N VAL A 69 -5.21 -0.86 -10.94
CA VAL A 69 -5.13 0.13 -12.01
C VAL A 69 -5.17 -0.60 -13.36
N GLN A 70 -6.38 -0.85 -13.86
CA GLN A 70 -6.57 -1.23 -15.26
C GLN A 70 -6.56 0.04 -16.10
N PHE A 71 -5.50 0.20 -16.90
CA PHE A 71 -5.30 1.32 -17.82
C PHE A 71 -6.24 1.30 -19.04
N PHE A 72 -6.97 0.19 -19.27
CA PHE A 72 -7.65 -0.10 -20.54
C PHE A 72 -9.20 -0.14 -20.48
N GLU A 73 -9.80 0.11 -19.31
CA GLU A 73 -11.27 0.22 -19.21
C GLU A 73 -11.63 1.67 -18.92
N ASP A 74 -12.46 2.27 -19.79
CA ASP A 74 -12.79 3.71 -20.00
C ASP A 74 -13.16 4.57 -18.77
N LEU A 75 -13.12 4.02 -17.56
CA LEU A 75 -13.21 4.77 -16.31
C LEU A 75 -11.80 5.15 -15.84
N TRP A 76 -11.19 6.10 -16.56
CA TRP A 76 -10.04 6.88 -16.10
C TRP A 76 -10.46 7.73 -14.91
N THR A 77 -10.33 7.19 -13.70
CA THR A 77 -10.86 7.80 -12.47
C THR A 77 -9.69 8.05 -11.53
N TRP A 78 -9.45 9.33 -11.23
CA TRP A 78 -8.46 9.84 -10.29
C TRP A 78 -8.28 8.96 -9.03
N SER A 79 -9.37 8.36 -8.56
CA SER A 79 -9.39 7.35 -7.51
C SER A 79 -8.37 6.21 -7.65
N LYS A 80 -8.17 5.65 -8.86
CA LYS A 80 -7.22 4.54 -9.10
C LYS A 80 -5.77 5.01 -8.97
N LEU A 81 -5.46 6.21 -9.49
CA LEU A 81 -4.14 6.84 -9.34
C LEU A 81 -3.86 7.18 -7.88
N CYS A 82 -4.86 7.69 -7.14
CA CYS A 82 -4.73 7.96 -5.71
C CYS A 82 -4.50 6.68 -4.88
N THR A 83 -5.10 5.54 -5.26
CA THR A 83 -4.81 4.24 -4.63
C THR A 83 -3.33 3.86 -4.83
N CYS A 84 -2.84 3.98 -6.07
CA CYS A 84 -1.47 3.63 -6.44
C CYS A 84 -0.45 4.55 -5.75
N ALA A 85 -0.63 5.86 -5.87
CA ALA A 85 0.21 6.87 -5.21
C ALA A 85 0.18 6.69 -3.69
N GLY A 86 -0.99 6.44 -3.11
CA GLY A 86 -1.15 6.17 -1.69
C GLY A 86 -0.39 4.93 -1.24
N GLY A 87 -0.50 3.81 -1.97
CA GLY A 87 0.24 2.58 -1.68
C GLY A 87 1.76 2.75 -1.76
N ILE A 88 2.24 3.48 -2.77
CA ILE A 88 3.68 3.77 -2.94
C ILE A 88 4.18 4.61 -1.77
N LEU A 89 3.49 5.71 -1.44
CA LEU A 89 3.86 6.59 -0.33
C LEU A 89 3.82 5.86 1.03
N PHE A 90 2.86 4.97 1.24
CA PHE A 90 2.79 4.16 2.46
C PHE A 90 4.03 3.26 2.55
N THR A 91 4.36 2.57 1.45
CA THR A 91 5.53 1.68 1.40
C THR A 91 6.83 2.44 1.61
N LEU A 92 6.96 3.65 1.06
CA LEU A 92 8.12 4.51 1.28
C LEU A 92 8.21 5.00 2.73
N SER A 93 7.10 5.39 3.34
CA SER A 93 7.05 5.77 4.76
C SER A 93 7.58 4.66 5.65
N ASP A 94 7.13 3.42 5.42
CA ASP A 94 7.54 2.27 6.22
C ASP A 94 8.98 1.83 5.94
N LEU A 95 9.47 2.02 4.71
CA LEU A 95 10.89 1.83 4.39
C LEU A 95 11.77 2.82 5.16
N LEU A 96 11.36 4.09 5.24
CA LEU A 96 12.06 5.10 6.03
C LEU A 96 12.12 4.72 7.51
N ILE A 97 11.01 4.23 8.09
CA ILE A 97 11.00 3.70 9.47
C ILE A 97 12.01 2.55 9.63
N GLY A 98 12.05 1.63 8.67
CA GLY A 98 12.97 0.49 8.70
C GLY A 98 14.43 0.92 8.66
N ILE A 99 14.78 1.83 7.75
CA ILE A 99 16.15 2.34 7.63
C ILE A 99 16.55 3.14 8.88
N ASP A 100 15.67 4.03 9.34
CA ASP A 100 15.90 4.88 10.52
C ASP A 100 16.14 4.06 11.79
N ARG A 101 15.37 2.97 11.94
CA ARG A 101 15.42 2.14 13.14
C ARG A 101 16.56 1.12 13.16
N PHE A 102 16.94 0.57 12.00
CA PHE A 102 17.83 -0.58 11.93
C PHE A 102 19.19 -0.30 11.27
N LYS A 103 19.35 0.78 10.50
CA LYS A 103 20.59 1.06 9.76
C LYS A 103 21.27 2.35 10.18
N TYR A 104 20.55 3.47 10.06
CA TYR A 104 21.11 4.80 10.26
C TYR A 104 20.06 5.70 10.88
N SER A 105 20.44 6.52 11.86
CA SER A 105 19.56 7.59 12.33
C SER A 105 19.41 8.66 11.23
N ILE A 106 18.22 8.78 10.66
CA ILE A 106 17.91 9.78 9.64
C ILE A 106 17.56 11.09 10.34
N GLU A 107 18.27 12.17 9.99
CA GLU A 107 17.91 13.50 10.46
C GLU A 107 16.52 13.88 9.94
N TYR A 108 15.64 14.38 10.81
CA TYR A 108 14.22 14.66 10.50
C TYR A 108 13.40 13.43 10.05
N SER A 109 13.82 12.21 10.40
CA SER A 109 13.08 10.96 10.13
C SER A 109 11.58 11.08 10.39
N GLN A 110 11.20 11.60 11.56
CA GLN A 110 9.79 11.73 11.93
C GLN A 110 8.99 12.61 10.96
N VAL A 111 9.57 13.70 10.45
CA VAL A 111 8.88 14.60 9.51
C VAL A 111 8.69 13.91 8.15
N LEU A 112 9.73 13.23 7.66
CA LEU A 112 9.67 12.48 6.39
C LEU A 112 8.68 11.31 6.47
N VAL A 113 8.74 10.54 7.54
CA VAL A 113 7.82 9.43 7.79
C VAL A 113 6.39 9.93 7.89
N MET A 114 6.12 10.95 8.71
CA MET A 114 4.75 11.43 8.91
C MET A 114 4.18 12.10 7.67
N SER A 115 4.97 12.88 6.93
CA SER A 115 4.50 13.52 5.68
C SER A 115 4.13 12.48 4.62
N THR A 116 4.98 11.47 4.40
CA THR A 116 4.69 10.38 3.47
C THR A 116 3.51 9.52 3.94
N TYR A 117 3.41 9.25 5.24
CA TYR A 117 2.32 8.50 5.85
C TYR A 117 0.96 9.19 5.67
N TYR A 118 0.85 10.47 6.02
CA TYR A 118 -0.41 11.19 5.88
C TYR A 118 -0.79 11.39 4.41
N ALA A 119 0.18 11.67 3.54
CA ALA A 119 -0.07 11.72 2.11
C ALA A 119 -0.57 10.38 1.56
N ALA A 120 -0.03 9.26 2.07
CA ALA A 120 -0.49 7.92 1.73
C ALA A 120 -1.95 7.70 2.15
N GLN A 121 -2.30 8.04 3.38
CA GLN A 121 -3.66 7.89 3.90
C GLN A 121 -4.67 8.76 3.15
N VAL A 122 -4.31 10.00 2.84
CA VAL A 122 -5.14 10.90 2.03
C VAL A 122 -5.34 10.31 0.63
N GLY A 123 -4.26 9.80 0.00
CA GLY A 123 -4.37 9.13 -1.30
C GLY A 123 -5.32 7.93 -1.28
N ILE A 124 -5.21 7.08 -0.26
CA ILE A 124 -6.13 5.94 -0.10
C ILE A 124 -7.55 6.40 0.21
N ALA A 125 -7.75 7.45 1.01
CA ALA A 125 -9.08 7.98 1.33
C ALA A 125 -9.77 8.62 0.13
N VAL A 126 -9.04 9.39 -0.69
CA VAL A 126 -9.57 9.97 -1.93
C VAL A 126 -9.90 8.87 -2.95
N SER A 127 -9.23 7.73 -2.88
CA SER A 127 -9.46 6.61 -3.81
C SER A 127 -10.85 5.97 -3.77
N VAL A 128 -11.67 6.27 -2.77
CA VAL A 128 -13.02 5.71 -2.63
C VAL A 128 -14.13 6.67 -3.03
N VAL A 129 -13.81 7.93 -3.38
CA VAL A 129 -14.81 8.98 -3.64
C VAL A 129 -15.63 8.66 -4.90
N ASP A 130 -14.98 8.30 -6.01
CA ASP A 130 -15.68 8.01 -7.27
C ASP A 130 -16.50 6.71 -7.19
N ALA A 131 -16.01 5.71 -6.44
CA ALA A 131 -16.68 4.44 -6.25
C ALA A 131 -18.02 4.61 -5.50
N LYS A 132 -18.04 5.48 -4.48
CA LYS A 132 -19.27 5.79 -3.74
C LYS A 132 -20.28 6.52 -4.62
N ALA A 133 -19.83 7.52 -5.39
CA ALA A 133 -20.71 8.28 -6.27
C ALA A 133 -21.41 7.38 -7.32
N ALA A 134 -20.69 6.42 -7.90
CA ALA A 134 -21.24 5.45 -8.85
C ALA A 134 -22.30 4.54 -8.21
N LEU A 135 -22.07 4.07 -6.97
CA LEU A 135 -23.03 3.21 -6.25
C LEU A 135 -24.33 3.94 -5.88
N GLU A 136 -24.23 5.21 -5.49
CA GLU A 136 -25.41 6.05 -5.20
C GLU A 136 -26.27 6.27 -6.46
N LEU A 137 -25.64 6.47 -7.62
CA LEU A 137 -26.34 6.59 -8.91
C LEU A 137 -27.07 5.29 -9.30
N ASP A 138 -26.47 4.11 -9.12
CA ASP A 138 -27.13 2.82 -9.41
C ASP A 138 -28.33 2.57 -8.48
N LYS A 139 -28.17 2.85 -7.18
CA LYS A 139 -29.26 2.75 -6.20
C LYS A 139 -30.43 3.67 -6.54
N SER A 140 -30.14 4.89 -7.01
CA SER A 140 -31.18 5.84 -7.44
C SER A 140 -31.95 5.28 -8.65
N LYS A 141 -31.25 4.78 -9.68
CA LYS A 141 -31.88 4.17 -10.85
C LYS A 141 -32.78 2.97 -10.51
N LYS A 142 -32.35 2.10 -9.60
CA LYS A 142 -33.17 0.96 -9.14
C LYS A 142 -34.41 1.34 -8.33
N LYS A 143 -34.45 2.54 -7.72
CA LYS A 143 -35.65 3.03 -7.02
C LYS A 143 -36.71 3.61 -7.97
N LEU A 144 -36.31 3.98 -9.18
CA LEU A 144 -37.17 4.60 -10.20
C LEU A 144 -37.83 3.58 -11.15
N ASN A 145 -37.39 2.32 -11.12
CA ASN A 145 -37.96 1.19 -11.86
C ASN A 145 -38.73 0.27 -10.91
#